data_AF-A0A655FZQ6-F1
#
_entry.id   AF-A0A655FZQ6-F1
#
_cell.length_a   1.000
_cell.length_b   1.000
_cell.length_c   1.000
_cell.angle_alpha   90.00
_cell.angle_beta   90.00
_cell.angle_gamma   90.00
#
_symmetry.space_group_name_H-M   'P 1'
#
loop_
_entity.id
_entity.type
_entity.pdbx_description
1 polymer ?
#
loop_
_entity_poly.entity_id
_entity_poly.type
_entity_poly.pdbx_seq_one_letter_code
_entity_poly.pdbx_strand_id
1 'polypeptide(L)'
;MRDRPLVIATLICLVTSQVISYIKARAEASGLRGDGGFIERPERLIIVLTGAGVSDFPFVPWPPALSVGMWLLAVASVITCVQRLHTVWTSPGAIDRMAIPGKGDR
;
A
#
# COMPACT_ATOMS: atom_id res chain seq x y z
N MET A 1 -7.89 -21.56 15.31
CA MET A 1 -6.58 -21.64 14.62
C MET A 1 -6.67 -21.34 13.10
N ARG A 2 -7.85 -21.12 12.51
CA ARG A 2 -8.05 -20.93 11.06
C ARG A 2 -7.81 -19.49 10.57
N ASP A 3 -7.55 -18.56 11.49
CA ASP A 3 -7.52 -17.11 11.23
C ASP A 3 -6.11 -16.53 11.06
N ARG A 4 -5.07 -17.32 11.36
CA ARG A 4 -3.65 -16.91 11.18
C ARG A 4 -3.35 -16.35 9.77
N PRO A 5 -3.80 -16.94 8.65
CA PRO A 5 -3.52 -16.39 7.32
C PRO A 5 -4.23 -15.05 7.07
N LEU A 6 -5.44 -14.88 7.61
CA LEU A 6 -6.20 -13.63 7.55
C LEU A 6 -5.49 -12.52 8.31
N VAL A 7 -4.99 -12.81 9.52
CA VAL A 7 -4.21 -11.84 10.31
C VAL A 7 -2.97 -11.38 9.56
N ILE A 8 -2.25 -12.30 8.90
CA ILE A 8 -1.08 -11.95 8.08
C ILE A 8 -1.48 -11.01 6.94
N ALA A 9 -2.55 -11.32 6.20
CA ALA A 9 -3.04 -10.45 5.14
C ALA A 9 -3.45 -9.06 5.67
N THR A 10 -4.08 -9.01 6.84
CA THR A 10 -4.44 -7.74 7.51
C THR A 10 -3.24 -6.92 7.90
N LEU A 11 -2.20 -7.54 8.46
CA LEU A 11 -0.95 -6.85 8.80
C LEU A 11 -0.25 -6.33 7.55
N ILE A 12 -0.23 -7.11 6.46
CA ILE A 12 0.30 -6.65 5.17
C ILE A 12 -0.48 -5.41 4.71
N CYS A 13 -1.81 -5.49 4.61
CA CYS A 13 -2.65 -4.36 4.21
C CYS A 13 -2.45 -3.12 5.09
N LEU A 14 -2.32 -3.31 6.41
CA LEU A 14 -2.06 -2.22 7.36
C LEU A 14 -0.74 -1.53 7.05
N VAL A 15 0.36 -2.28 6.96
CA VAL A 15 1.69 -1.72 6.71
C VAL A 15 1.77 -1.09 5.32
N THR A 16 1.32 -1.79 4.28
CA THR A 16 1.35 -1.26 2.91
C THR A 16 0.48 -0.01 2.78
N SER A 17 -0.61 0.11 3.56
CA SER A 17 -1.44 1.32 3.53
C SER A 17 -0.69 2.58 3.92
N GLN A 18 0.24 2.47 4.88
CA GLN A 18 1.09 3.55 5.35
C GLN A 18 2.26 3.79 4.40
N VAL A 19 2.91 2.70 3.95
CA VAL A 19 4.06 2.76 3.04
C VAL A 19 3.71 3.42 1.71
N ILE A 20 2.55 3.10 1.12
CA ILE A 20 2.10 3.70 -0.15
C ILE A 20 2.00 5.23 -0.05
N SER A 21 1.43 5.73 1.05
CA SER A 21 1.34 7.17 1.31
C SER A 21 2.71 7.78 1.61
N TYR A 22 3.55 7.07 2.36
CA TYR A 22 4.90 7.51 2.69
C TYR A 22 5.79 7.65 1.46
N ILE A 23 5.76 6.70 0.50
CA ILE A 23 6.55 6.77 -0.73
C ILE A 23 6.25 8.06 -1.49
N LYS A 24 4.97 8.39 -1.66
CA LYS A 24 4.57 9.63 -2.33
C LYS A 24 5.09 10.86 -1.60
N ALA A 25 4.81 10.98 -0.31
CA ALA A 25 5.21 12.15 0.48
C ALA A 25 6.74 12.32 0.53
N ARG A 26 7.50 11.21 0.64
CA ARG A 26 8.96 11.25 0.69
C ARG A 26 9.59 11.55 -0.68
N ALA A 27 8.99 11.08 -1.76
CA ALA A 27 9.38 11.42 -3.12
C ALA A 27 9.19 12.92 -3.38
N GLU A 28 8.01 13.46 -3.07
CA GLU A 28 7.69 14.88 -3.23
C GLU A 28 8.62 15.76 -2.37
N ALA A 29 8.93 15.35 -1.14
CA ALA A 29 9.91 16.02 -0.29
C ALA A 29 11.35 16.01 -0.85
N SER A 30 11.63 15.13 -1.80
CA SER A 30 12.92 15.04 -2.51
C SER A 30 12.85 15.66 -3.92
N GLY A 31 11.74 16.31 -4.29
CA GLY A 31 11.52 16.87 -5.62
C GLY A 31 11.20 15.83 -6.71
N LEU A 32 10.93 14.58 -6.33
CA LEU A 32 10.63 13.47 -7.23
C LEU A 32 9.13 13.17 -7.26
N ARG A 33 8.70 12.37 -8.24
CA ARG A 33 7.32 11.91 -8.34
C ARG A 33 7.14 10.54 -7.68
N GLY A 34 6.08 10.38 -6.92
CA GLY A 34 5.71 9.12 -6.25
C GLY A 34 4.22 8.79 -6.36
N ASP A 35 3.55 9.35 -7.37
CA ASP A 35 2.14 9.16 -7.69
C ASP A 35 1.86 7.89 -8.51
N GLY A 36 0.57 7.52 -8.61
CA GLY A 36 0.09 6.38 -9.37
C GLY A 36 0.01 5.06 -8.60
N GLY A 37 -0.04 3.97 -9.37
CA GLY A 37 -0.26 2.60 -8.91
C GLY A 37 -1.71 2.15 -9.02
N PHE A 38 -1.96 0.84 -8.95
CA PHE A 38 -3.30 0.26 -9.14
C PHE A 38 -4.27 0.52 -7.97
N ILE A 39 -3.76 0.56 -6.73
CA ILE A 39 -4.58 0.71 -5.53
C ILE A 39 -4.24 2.02 -4.82
N GLU A 40 -5.05 3.04 -5.07
CA GLU A 40 -5.00 4.26 -4.29
C GLU A 40 -5.94 4.17 -3.08
N ARG A 41 -6.25 5.33 -2.49
CA ARG A 41 -7.05 5.42 -1.28
C ARG A 41 -8.51 4.99 -1.51
N PRO A 42 -9.19 5.41 -2.59
CA PRO A 42 -10.57 4.99 -2.86
C PRO A 42 -10.69 3.49 -3.08
N GLU A 43 -9.83 2.90 -3.90
CA GLU A 43 -9.88 1.48 -4.26
C GLU A 43 -9.65 0.59 -3.05
N ARG A 44 -8.69 0.96 -2.19
CA ARG A 44 -8.43 0.27 -0.93
C ARG A 44 -9.66 0.22 -0.03
N LEU A 45 -10.32 1.37 0.13
CA LEU A 45 -11.50 1.50 0.97
C LEU A 45 -12.69 0.73 0.40
N ILE A 46 -12.91 0.78 -0.92
CA ILE A 46 -13.95 0.01 -1.59
C ILE A 46 -13.73 -1.49 -1.34
N ILE A 47 -12.53 -2.01 -1.61
CA ILE A 47 -12.26 -3.46 -1.48
C ILE A 47 -12.46 -3.94 -0.03
N VAL A 48 -11.89 -3.22 0.95
CA VAL A 48 -11.97 -3.66 2.36
C VAL A 48 -13.38 -3.49 2.94
N LEU A 49 -14.07 -2.39 2.65
CA LEU A 49 -15.41 -2.13 3.16
C LEU A 49 -16.46 -3.01 2.49
N THR A 50 -16.34 -3.26 1.18
CA THR A 50 -17.21 -4.22 0.49
C THR A 50 -16.96 -5.64 0.99
N GLY A 51 -15.69 -6.04 1.16
CA GLY A 51 -15.36 -7.36 1.73
C GLY A 51 -15.94 -7.57 3.13
N ALA A 52 -15.81 -6.55 4.00
CA ALA A 52 -16.38 -6.58 5.35
C ALA A 52 -17.92 -6.56 5.33
N GLY A 53 -18.53 -5.66 4.57
CA GLY A 53 -19.99 -5.52 4.50
C GLY A 53 -20.68 -6.74 3.90
N VAL A 54 -20.08 -7.40 2.90
CA VAL A 54 -20.62 -8.64 2.32
C VAL A 54 -20.43 -9.83 3.28
N SER A 55 -19.34 -9.83 4.06
CA SER A 55 -19.09 -10.91 5.03
C SER A 55 -20.12 -10.96 6.16
N ASP A 56 -20.70 -9.81 6.50
CA ASP A 56 -21.70 -9.63 7.56
C ASP A 56 -23.01 -9.03 7.02
N PHE A 57 -23.33 -9.33 5.76
CA PHE A 57 -24.49 -8.73 5.11
C PHE A 57 -25.79 -9.21 5.77
N PRO A 58 -26.76 -8.32 6.05
CA PRO A 58 -28.04 -8.72 6.62
C PRO A 58 -28.74 -9.77 5.73
N PHE A 59 -29.35 -10.78 6.36
CA PHE A 59 -30.12 -11.86 5.72
C PHE A 59 -29.32 -12.89 4.90
N VAL A 60 -28.26 -12.49 4.21
CA VAL A 60 -27.45 -13.37 3.34
C VAL A 60 -25.95 -13.08 3.53
N PRO A 61 -25.35 -13.39 4.70
CA PRO A 61 -23.94 -13.16 4.92
C PRO A 61 -23.10 -14.14 4.10
N TRP A 62 -22.00 -13.65 3.52
CA TRP A 62 -21.00 -14.50 2.87
C TRP A 62 -19.62 -14.34 3.53
N PRO A 63 -19.36 -15.04 4.66
CA PRO A 63 -18.15 -14.88 5.46
C PRO A 63 -16.81 -14.96 4.69
N PRO A 64 -16.64 -15.80 3.64
CA PRO A 64 -15.41 -15.84 2.84
C PRO A 64 -15.06 -14.52 2.13
N ALA A 65 -16.02 -13.61 1.93
CA ALA A 65 -15.81 -12.34 1.23
C ALA A 65 -14.71 -11.49 1.88
N LEU A 66 -14.63 -11.48 3.21
CA LEU A 66 -13.60 -10.73 3.95
C LEU A 66 -12.21 -11.30 3.64
N SER A 67 -12.05 -12.62 3.69
CA SER A 67 -10.76 -13.26 3.40
C SER A 67 -10.31 -13.02 1.96
N VAL A 68 -11.24 -13.12 0.99
CA VAL A 68 -10.94 -12.85 -0.41
C VAL A 68 -10.54 -11.39 -0.61
N GLY A 69 -11.31 -10.45 -0.04
CA GLY A 69 -11.01 -9.02 -0.11
C GLY A 69 -9.66 -8.66 0.50
N MET A 70 -9.33 -9.22 1.67
CA MET A 70 -8.05 -8.97 2.35
C MET A 70 -6.84 -9.50 1.57
N TRP A 71 -6.92 -10.70 1.00
CA TRP A 71 -5.83 -11.25 0.20
C TRP A 71 -5.66 -10.53 -1.13
N LEU A 72 -6.76 -10.19 -1.81
CA LEU A 72 -6.74 -9.37 -3.02
C LEU A 72 -6.07 -8.02 -2.73
N LEU A 73 -6.49 -7.36 -1.64
CA LEU A 73 -5.95 -6.07 -1.24
C LEU A 73 -4.48 -6.15 -0.86
N ALA A 74 -4.06 -7.21 -0.17
CA ALA A 74 -2.67 -7.41 0.24
C ALA A 74 -1.75 -7.50 -0.99
N VAL A 75 -2.10 -8.37 -1.95
CA VAL A 75 -1.33 -8.55 -3.19
C VAL A 75 -1.31 -7.25 -4.00
N ALA A 76 -2.46 -6.62 -4.21
CA ALA A 76 -2.56 -5.40 -4.99
C ALA A 76 -1.84 -4.21 -4.32
N SER A 77 -1.79 -4.16 -2.99
CA SER A 77 -1.03 -3.14 -2.25
C SER A 77 0.47 -3.34 -2.36
N VAL A 78 0.96 -4.59 -2.30
CA VAL A 78 2.39 -4.88 -2.51
C VAL A 78 2.82 -4.49 -3.93
N ILE A 79 2.01 -4.83 -4.94
CA ILE A 79 2.25 -4.42 -6.33
C ILE A 79 2.30 -2.89 -6.43
N THR A 80 1.36 -2.19 -5.79
CA THR A 80 1.31 -0.72 -5.78
C THR A 80 2.57 -0.10 -5.16
N CYS A 81 3.11 -0.68 -4.08
CA CYS A 81 4.39 -0.23 -3.50
C CYS A 81 5.53 -0.29 -4.53
N VAL A 82 5.65 -1.41 -5.25
CA VAL A 82 6.67 -1.60 -6.28
C VAL A 82 6.47 -0.61 -7.43
N GLN A 83 5.23 -0.40 -7.88
CA GLN A 83 4.92 0.58 -8.93
C GLN A 83 5.33 2.00 -8.52
N ARG A 84 5.03 2.42 -7.27
CA ARG A 84 5.42 3.74 -6.79
C ARG A 84 6.93 3.89 -6.66
N LEU A 85 7.64 2.87 -6.17
CA LEU A 85 9.09 2.88 -6.15
C LEU A 85 9.68 2.97 -7.56
N HIS A 86 9.08 2.28 -8.54
CA HIS A 86 9.48 2.39 -9.94
C HIS A 86 9.24 3.81 -10.48
N THR A 87 8.08 4.43 -10.19
CA THR A 87 7.81 5.83 -10.56
C THR A 87 8.87 6.79 -9.99
N VAL A 88 9.26 6.59 -8.72
CA VAL A 88 10.34 7.36 -8.08
C VAL A 88 11.66 7.14 -8.81
N TRP A 89 12.00 5.89 -9.12
CA TRP A 89 13.25 5.55 -9.82
C TRP A 89 13.32 6.15 -11.23
N THR A 90 12.20 6.21 -11.96
CA THR A 90 12.12 6.83 -13.28
C THR A 90 11.96 8.35 -13.27
N SER A 91 11.88 8.97 -12.09
CA SER A 91 11.70 10.42 -12.00
C SER A 91 12.98 11.17 -12.45
N PRO A 92 12.85 12.32 -13.15
CA PRO A 92 14.00 13.14 -13.50
C PRO A 92 14.80 13.52 -12.24
N GLY A 93 16.13 13.34 -12.29
CA GLY A 93 17.03 13.63 -11.18
C GLY A 93 17.08 12.58 -10.06
N ALA A 94 16.32 11.49 -10.16
CA ALA A 94 16.28 10.46 -9.11
C ALA A 94 17.61 9.75 -8.87
N ILE A 95 18.44 9.65 -9.91
CA ILE A 95 19.73 8.96 -9.89
C ILE A 95 20.92 9.91 -10.09
N ASP A 96 20.68 11.22 -10.03
CA ASP A 96 21.75 12.21 -10.11
C ASP A 96 22.66 12.09 -8.89
N ARG A 97 23.98 12.09 -9.11
CA ARG A 97 24.94 11.94 -8.02
C ARG A 97 24.98 13.21 -7.19
N MET A 98 24.61 13.08 -5.92
CA MET A 98 24.70 14.16 -4.92
C MET A 98 25.78 13.83 -3.90
N ALA A 99 26.52 14.84 -3.45
CA ALA A 99 27.41 14.72 -2.31
C ALA A 99 26.57 14.60 -1.03
N ILE A 100 26.89 13.64 -0.16
CA ILE A 100 26.28 13.52 1.16
C ILE A 100 27.23 14.21 2.15
N PRO A 101 26.96 15.45 2.61
CA PRO A 101 27.81 16.11 3.59
C PRO A 101 27.77 15.35 4.91
N GLY A 102 28.89 15.36 5.64
CA GLY A 102 28.97 14.82 6.99
C GLY A 102 27.87 15.44 7.88
N LYS A 103 27.21 14.61 8.67
CA LYS A 103 26.17 15.04 9.61
C LYS A 103 26.71 14.99 11.02
N GLY A 104 26.53 16.10 11.76
CA GLY A 104 26.93 16.21 13.16
C GLY A 104 28.22 17.00 13.35
N ASP A 105 28.68 17.02 14.58
CA ASP A 105 29.84 17.73 15.13
C ASP A 105 31.19 17.03 14.86
N ARG A 106 31.21 15.95 14.06
CA ARG A 106 32.41 15.19 13.66
C ARG A 106 32.55 15.09 12.15
#